data_AF-A0AAJ8B0D9-F1
#
_entry.id   AF-A0AAJ8B0D9-F1
#
_cell.length_a   1.000
_cell.length_b   1.000
_cell.length_c   1.000
_cell.angle_alpha   90.00
_cell.angle_beta   90.00
_cell.angle_gamma   90.00
#
_symmetry.space_group_name_H-M   'P 1'
#
loop_
_entity.id
_entity.type
_entity.pdbx_description
1 polymer ?
#
loop_
_entity_poly.entity_id
_entity_poly.type
_entity_poly.pdbx_seq_one_letter_code
_entity_poly.pdbx_strand_id
1 'polypeptide(L)'
;MNLRWPLDYVDIVFANRSDINAPMEEVVRAMTFVIDQGMAMYWGTSRWNAVEIMVGLSPVSLSHLSVSQEAYSIARQFNLVPPVCEQAEYHYFQRDKVELHLPELYHKIGVGAMTWSPLACGLLTGKYNEGVPESSRAAMKGYSWLKERLCSDEGKKQLSKIKELHLLADRLNCTPAQLAIGTPV
;
A
#
# COMPACT_ATOMS: atom_id res chain seq x y z
N MET A 1 -14.80 10.52 20.36
CA MET A 1 -14.56 9.11 19.94
C MET A 1 -13.64 8.51 21.00
N ASN A 2 -14.04 7.46 21.75
CA ASN A 2 -13.08 6.80 22.65
C ASN A 2 -12.21 5.88 21.78
N LEU A 3 -11.07 6.39 21.33
CA LEU A 3 -10.06 5.56 20.69
C LEU A 3 -9.68 4.45 21.68
N ARG A 4 -9.47 3.22 21.18
CA ARG A 4 -8.99 2.11 22.01
C ARG A 4 -7.61 2.40 22.65
N TRP A 5 -6.93 3.40 22.13
CA TRP A 5 -5.61 3.85 22.53
C TRP A 5 -5.77 5.11 23.39
N PRO A 6 -4.91 5.34 24.39
CA PRO A 6 -4.95 6.52 25.25
C PRO A 6 -4.39 7.74 24.49
N LEU A 7 -4.98 8.05 23.34
CA LEU A 7 -4.61 9.14 22.46
C LEU A 7 -5.84 9.98 22.15
N ASP A 8 -5.66 11.29 22.11
CA ASP A 8 -6.72 12.22 21.73
C ASP A 8 -6.85 12.34 20.20
N TYR A 9 -5.77 12.07 19.46
CA TYR A 9 -5.71 12.13 18.00
C TYR A 9 -4.65 11.17 17.41
N VAL A 10 -4.67 11.00 16.09
CA VAL A 10 -3.61 10.35 15.32
C VAL A 10 -3.01 11.30 14.29
N ASP A 11 -1.72 11.19 13.97
CA ASP A 11 -1.12 12.09 12.97
C ASP A 11 -1.71 11.88 11.57
N ILE A 12 -1.89 10.62 11.16
CA ILE A 12 -2.50 10.29 9.86
C ILE A 12 -3.52 9.17 10.03
N VAL A 13 -4.77 9.44 9.66
CA VAL A 13 -5.83 8.42 9.53
C VAL A 13 -5.89 7.91 8.10
N PHE A 14 -5.96 6.59 7.91
CA PHE A 14 -5.96 5.98 6.57
C PHE A 14 -7.30 5.37 6.18
N ALA A 15 -7.75 5.64 4.96
CA ALA A 15 -8.74 4.80 4.29
C ALA A 15 -8.06 3.49 3.85
N ASN A 16 -8.25 2.42 4.63
CA ASN A 16 -7.49 1.17 4.49
C ASN A 16 -7.70 0.41 3.15
N ARG A 17 -8.80 0.69 2.46
CA ARG A 17 -9.12 0.22 1.10
C ARG A 17 -10.15 1.17 0.49
N SER A 18 -10.34 1.13 -0.83
CA SER A 18 -11.46 1.84 -1.45
C SER A 18 -12.77 1.15 -1.09
N ASP A 19 -13.79 1.93 -0.77
CA ASP A 19 -15.16 1.43 -0.57
C ASP A 19 -15.97 1.73 -1.82
N ILE A 20 -16.42 0.68 -2.51
CA ILE A 20 -17.23 0.81 -3.73
C ILE A 20 -18.68 1.21 -3.44
N ASN A 21 -19.11 1.11 -2.18
CA ASN A 21 -20.49 1.41 -1.78
C ASN A 21 -20.64 2.84 -1.23
N ALA A 22 -19.54 3.49 -0.86
CA ALA A 22 -19.53 4.85 -0.36
C ALA A 22 -19.08 5.81 -1.47
N PRO A 23 -19.87 6.85 -1.79
CA PRO A 23 -19.42 7.89 -2.71
C PRO A 23 -18.13 8.55 -2.23
N MET A 24 -17.22 8.86 -3.16
CA MET A 24 -15.93 9.48 -2.81
C MET A 24 -16.10 10.79 -2.03
N GLU A 25 -17.11 11.59 -2.37
CA GLU A 25 -17.43 12.83 -1.67
C GLU A 25 -17.72 12.60 -0.18
N GLU A 26 -18.47 11.54 0.15
CA GLU A 26 -18.77 11.19 1.54
C GLU A 26 -17.50 10.85 2.31
N VAL A 27 -16.60 10.07 1.70
CA VAL A 27 -15.31 9.71 2.28
C VAL A 27 -14.45 10.95 2.55
N VAL A 28 -14.30 11.84 1.57
CA VAL A 28 -13.47 13.05 1.71
C VAL A 28 -14.07 14.00 2.76
N ARG A 29 -15.39 14.15 2.80
CA ARG A 29 -16.08 14.95 3.84
C ARG A 29 -15.89 14.35 5.23
N ALA A 30 -16.02 13.04 5.38
CA ALA A 30 -15.81 12.36 6.66
C ALA A 30 -14.36 12.51 7.15
N MET A 31 -13.39 12.37 6.26
CA MET A 31 -11.96 12.56 6.58
C MET A 31 -11.65 14.01 6.97
N THR A 32 -12.25 14.96 6.27
CA THR A 32 -12.13 16.39 6.61
C THR A 32 -12.77 16.67 7.98
N PHE A 33 -13.96 16.13 8.24
CA PHE A 33 -14.64 16.29 9.52
C PHE A 33 -13.79 15.79 10.69
N VAL A 34 -13.20 14.60 10.61
CA VAL A 34 -12.37 14.09 11.72
C VAL A 34 -11.10 14.92 11.96
N ILE A 35 -10.58 15.56 10.91
CA ILE A 35 -9.45 16.50 11.03
C ILE A 35 -9.92 17.79 11.71
N ASP A 36 -11.04 18.37 11.27
CA ASP A 36 -11.60 19.59 11.86
C ASP A 36 -12.01 19.41 13.33
N GLN A 37 -12.40 18.18 13.72
CA GLN A 37 -12.67 17.82 15.11
C GLN A 37 -11.40 17.57 15.94
N GLY A 38 -10.21 17.71 15.35
CA GLY A 38 -8.94 17.47 16.04
C GLY A 38 -8.68 16.00 16.35
N MET A 39 -9.37 15.06 15.70
CA MET A 39 -9.20 13.61 15.90
C MET A 39 -8.08 13.03 15.03
N ALA A 40 -7.69 13.74 13.97
CA ALA A 40 -6.50 13.45 13.18
C ALA A 40 -5.82 14.74 12.68
N MET A 41 -4.51 14.71 12.43
CA MET A 41 -3.82 15.86 11.81
C MET A 41 -3.97 15.86 10.29
N TYR A 42 -3.86 14.68 9.67
CA TYR A 42 -3.99 14.47 8.22
C TYR A 42 -4.72 13.16 7.93
N TRP A 43 -5.00 12.92 6.65
CA TRP A 43 -5.47 11.63 6.19
C TRP A 43 -4.73 11.14 4.95
N GLY A 44 -4.77 9.83 4.74
CA GLY A 44 -4.15 9.18 3.61
C GLY A 44 -5.01 8.03 3.07
N THR A 45 -4.59 7.51 1.92
CA THR A 45 -5.26 6.39 1.25
C THR A 45 -4.37 5.14 1.35
N SER A 46 -4.95 3.96 1.22
CA SER A 46 -4.20 2.69 1.26
C SER A 46 -4.86 1.68 0.34
N ARG A 47 -4.06 1.03 -0.50
CA ARG A 47 -4.54 0.03 -1.48
C ARG A 47 -5.54 0.60 -2.49
N TRP A 48 -5.46 1.90 -2.77
CA TRP A 48 -6.31 2.53 -3.78
C TRP A 48 -5.65 2.37 -5.15
N ASN A 49 -6.35 1.75 -6.11
CA ASN A 49 -5.80 1.53 -7.45
C ASN A 49 -6.18 2.68 -8.39
N ALA A 50 -5.63 2.68 -9.61
CA ALA A 50 -6.25 3.40 -10.69
C ALA A 50 -7.65 2.81 -10.93
N VAL A 51 -8.71 3.62 -10.84
CA VAL A 51 -10.03 3.17 -11.27
C VAL A 51 -10.14 3.50 -12.75
N GLU A 52 -10.34 2.48 -13.57
CA GLU A 52 -10.89 2.68 -14.89
C GLU A 52 -12.36 3.08 -14.70
N ILE A 53 -12.64 4.38 -14.71
CA ILE A 53 -14.00 4.90 -14.64
C ILE A 53 -14.70 4.54 -15.96
N MET A 54 -15.52 3.49 -15.92
CA MET A 54 -16.47 3.19 -16.97
C MET A 54 -17.71 4.08 -16.77
N VAL A 55 -17.77 5.15 -17.55
CA VAL A 55 -18.79 6.20 -17.48
C VAL A 55 -20.12 5.73 -18.10
N GLY A 56 -21.21 5.83 -17.33
CA GLY A 56 -22.60 5.70 -17.82
C GLY A 56 -23.21 6.97 -18.41
N LEU A 57 -22.45 8.07 -18.51
CA LEU A 57 -22.88 9.35 -19.10
C LEU A 57 -21.74 9.98 -19.92
N SER A 58 -21.68 9.64 -21.21
CA SER A 58 -20.81 10.23 -22.23
C SER A 58 -19.29 9.98 -22.10
N PRO A 59 -18.61 9.47 -23.15
CA PRO A 59 -17.17 9.21 -23.14
C PRO A 59 -16.39 10.52 -23.25
N VAL A 60 -16.28 11.26 -22.15
CA VAL A 60 -15.23 12.25 -21.99
C VAL A 60 -14.03 11.52 -21.40
N SER A 61 -13.09 11.18 -22.28
CA SER A 61 -11.64 10.97 -22.09
C SER A 61 -11.06 11.07 -20.66
N LEU A 62 -11.57 10.30 -19.69
CA LEU A 62 -11.02 10.13 -18.34
C LEU A 62 -10.50 8.69 -18.18
N SER A 63 -9.72 8.24 -19.15
CA SER A 63 -8.89 7.05 -19.00
C SER A 63 -7.77 7.38 -18.00
N HIS A 64 -7.78 6.68 -16.86
CA HIS A 64 -6.67 6.55 -15.88
C HIS A 64 -6.62 7.56 -14.73
N LEU A 65 -7.76 8.02 -14.19
CA LEU A 65 -7.72 8.76 -12.93
C LEU A 65 -7.58 7.78 -11.74
N SER A 66 -6.54 7.95 -10.94
CA SER A 66 -6.45 7.23 -9.66
C SER A 66 -7.54 7.68 -8.70
N VAL A 67 -8.01 6.77 -7.84
CA VAL A 67 -9.00 7.14 -6.81
C VAL A 67 -8.46 8.25 -5.89
N SER A 68 -7.14 8.33 -5.70
CA SER A 68 -6.47 9.42 -4.98
C SER A 68 -6.57 10.76 -5.71
N GLN A 69 -6.53 10.78 -7.05
CA GLN A 69 -6.77 11.98 -7.85
C GLN A 69 -8.25 12.40 -7.83
N GLU A 70 -9.19 11.44 -7.82
CA GLU A 70 -10.61 11.73 -7.63
C GLU A 70 -10.86 12.40 -6.27
N ALA A 71 -10.32 11.82 -5.19
CA ALA A 71 -10.39 12.40 -3.85
C ALA A 71 -9.78 13.82 -3.80
N TYR A 72 -8.64 14.02 -4.46
CA TYR A 72 -8.03 15.34 -4.58
C TYR A 72 -8.92 16.33 -5.33
N SER A 73 -9.53 15.91 -6.45
CA SER A 73 -10.44 16.74 -7.25
C SER A 73 -11.64 17.20 -6.44
N ILE A 74 -12.29 16.27 -5.74
CA ILE A 74 -13.43 16.55 -4.84
C ILE A 74 -13.00 17.48 -3.71
N ALA A 75 -11.82 17.25 -3.12
CA ALA A 75 -11.32 18.11 -2.06
C ALA A 75 -11.13 19.55 -2.55
N ARG A 76 -10.60 19.74 -3.76
CA ARG A 76 -10.47 21.07 -4.37
C ARG A 76 -11.81 21.70 -4.73
N GLN A 77 -12.74 20.92 -5.29
CA GLN A 77 -14.06 21.40 -5.69
C GLN A 77 -14.90 21.91 -4.51
N PHE A 78 -14.82 21.24 -3.36
CA PHE A 78 -15.65 21.53 -2.19
C PHE A 78 -14.89 22.19 -1.03
N ASN A 79 -13.64 22.63 -1.27
CA ASN A 79 -12.77 23.23 -0.25
C ASN A 79 -12.61 22.34 1.00
N LEU A 80 -12.33 21.06 0.78
CA LEU A 80 -12.08 20.04 1.80
C LEU A 80 -10.58 19.72 1.88
N VAL A 81 -10.18 18.91 2.86
CA VAL A 81 -8.78 18.52 3.05
C VAL A 81 -8.42 17.36 2.11
N PRO A 82 -7.43 17.49 1.21
CA PRO A 82 -6.97 16.40 0.35
C PRO A 82 -6.10 15.38 1.10
N PRO A 83 -5.96 14.13 0.61
CA PRO A 83 -5.08 13.14 1.23
C PRO A 83 -3.61 13.52 1.01
N VAL A 84 -2.76 13.24 2.00
CA VAL A 84 -1.33 13.61 1.96
C VAL A 84 -0.41 12.46 1.57
N CYS A 85 -0.85 11.21 1.69
CA CYS A 85 -0.03 10.04 1.37
C CYS A 85 -0.85 8.82 0.94
N GLU A 86 -0.23 7.95 0.16
CA GLU A 86 -0.74 6.63 -0.20
C GLU A 86 0.11 5.53 0.45
N GLN A 87 -0.55 4.60 1.13
CA GLN A 87 0.04 3.37 1.63
C GLN A 87 -0.01 2.25 0.57
N ALA A 88 1.15 1.90 0.02
CA ALA A 88 1.25 0.93 -1.07
C ALA A 88 2.19 -0.25 -0.74
N GLU A 89 1.86 -1.44 -1.24
CA GLU A 89 2.76 -2.59 -1.15
C GLU A 89 3.97 -2.35 -2.05
N TYR A 90 5.17 -2.49 -1.49
CA TYR A 90 6.40 -2.37 -2.26
C TYR A 90 7.46 -3.34 -1.75
N HIS A 91 7.96 -4.14 -2.68
CA HIS A 91 9.06 -5.08 -2.48
C HIS A 91 9.50 -5.61 -3.84
N TYR A 92 10.58 -6.39 -3.94
CA TYR A 92 11.09 -6.85 -5.25
C TYR A 92 10.07 -7.55 -6.18
N PHE A 93 9.06 -8.21 -5.61
CA PHE A 93 7.99 -8.86 -6.38
C PHE A 93 6.72 -8.01 -6.60
N GLN A 94 6.71 -6.74 -6.17
CA GLN A 94 5.59 -5.81 -6.30
C GLN A 94 6.14 -4.39 -6.40
N ARG A 95 6.29 -3.90 -7.64
CA ARG A 95 7.03 -2.66 -7.93
C ARG A 95 6.19 -1.63 -8.67
N ASP A 96 5.37 -2.10 -9.61
CA ASP A 96 4.68 -1.29 -10.62
C ASP A 96 3.97 -0.06 -10.05
N LYS A 97 3.15 -0.23 -9.01
CA LYS A 97 2.39 0.89 -8.45
C LYS A 97 3.31 1.99 -7.92
N VAL A 98 4.33 1.63 -7.16
CA VAL A 98 5.20 2.60 -6.47
C VAL A 98 6.20 3.22 -7.44
N GLU A 99 6.71 2.47 -8.41
CA GLU A 99 7.72 2.96 -9.35
C GLU A 99 7.12 3.66 -10.58
N LEU A 100 5.92 3.28 -11.02
CA LEU A 100 5.33 3.82 -12.25
C LEU A 100 4.20 4.81 -11.96
N HIS A 101 3.36 4.55 -10.95
CA HIS A 101 2.13 5.33 -10.76
C HIS A 101 2.25 6.39 -9.65
N LEU A 102 2.88 6.06 -8.52
CA LEU A 102 3.01 7.02 -7.41
C LEU A 102 3.87 8.27 -7.73
N PRO A 103 4.93 8.21 -8.56
CA PRO A 103 5.69 9.41 -8.90
C PRO A 103 4.83 10.44 -9.63
N GLU A 104 3.91 9.99 -10.49
CA GLU A 104 2.96 10.86 -11.17
C GLU A 104 2.04 11.58 -10.17
N LEU A 105 1.55 10.87 -9.14
CA LEU A 105 0.72 11.46 -8.09
C LEU A 105 1.50 12.47 -7.25
N TYR A 106 2.74 12.15 -6.89
CA TYR A 106 3.63 13.07 -6.19
C TYR A 106 3.82 14.37 -6.99
N HIS A 107 4.15 14.27 -8.28
CA HIS A 107 4.39 15.43 -9.13
C HIS A 107 3.14 16.27 -9.41
N LYS A 108 1.97 15.64 -9.56
CA LYS A 108 0.72 16.34 -9.90
C LYS A 108 0.00 16.94 -8.71
N ILE A 109 -0.06 16.22 -7.59
CA ILE A 109 -0.92 16.56 -6.44
C ILE A 109 -0.21 16.55 -5.09
N GLY A 110 1.11 16.26 -5.06
CA GLY A 110 1.91 16.32 -3.83
C GLY A 110 1.69 15.16 -2.86
N VAL A 111 1.06 14.06 -3.30
CA VAL A 111 0.81 12.89 -2.46
C VAL A 111 2.11 12.10 -2.26
N GLY A 112 2.51 11.88 -1.01
CA GLY A 112 3.66 11.05 -0.65
C GLY A 112 3.38 9.55 -0.72
N ALA A 113 4.43 8.74 -0.70
CA ALA A 113 4.35 7.28 -0.66
C ALA A 113 4.81 6.73 0.69
N MET A 114 4.00 5.88 1.32
CA MET A 114 4.35 5.13 2.53
C MET A 114 4.26 3.63 2.24
N THR A 115 5.39 2.98 2.04
CA THR A 115 5.38 1.58 1.59
C THR A 115 5.19 0.58 2.74
N TRP A 116 4.61 -0.58 2.42
CA TRP A 116 4.42 -1.67 3.38
C TRP A 116 4.82 -3.04 2.81
N SER A 117 4.98 -4.01 3.72
CA SER A 117 5.50 -5.37 3.42
C SER A 117 6.83 -5.40 2.63
N PRO A 118 7.88 -4.65 3.04
CA PRO A 118 9.14 -4.60 2.28
C PRO A 118 9.82 -5.97 2.12
N LEU A 119 9.48 -6.93 2.97
CA LEU A 119 9.99 -8.31 2.93
C LEU A 119 8.98 -9.32 2.39
N ALA A 120 7.88 -8.88 1.75
CA ALA A 120 6.79 -9.72 1.24
C ALA A 120 6.31 -10.75 2.28
N CYS A 121 5.84 -10.29 3.45
CA CYS A 121 5.47 -11.15 4.59
C CYS A 121 6.58 -12.10 5.09
N GLY A 122 7.84 -11.73 4.85
CA GLY A 122 9.04 -12.48 5.26
C GLY A 122 9.62 -13.38 4.16
N LEU A 123 9.03 -13.41 2.96
CA LEU A 123 9.53 -14.18 1.83
C LEU A 123 10.98 -13.82 1.49
N LEU A 124 11.29 -12.53 1.41
CA LEU A 124 12.60 -11.99 1.04
C LEU A 124 13.70 -12.21 2.10
N THR A 125 13.36 -12.83 3.23
CA THR A 125 14.37 -13.25 4.23
C THR A 125 14.99 -14.61 3.91
N GLY A 126 14.41 -15.36 2.96
CA GLY A 126 14.82 -16.74 2.65
C GLY A 126 14.34 -17.79 3.66
N LYS A 127 13.64 -17.40 4.73
CA LYS A 127 13.19 -18.34 5.79
C LYS A 127 12.27 -19.47 5.30
N TYR A 128 11.71 -19.34 4.10
CA TYR A 128 10.81 -20.33 3.50
C TYR A 128 11.47 -21.22 2.43
N ASN A 129 12.78 -21.10 2.22
CA ASN A 129 13.51 -21.84 1.17
C ASN A 129 13.46 -23.36 1.36
N GLU A 130 13.35 -23.81 2.61
CA GLU A 130 13.35 -25.22 3.02
C GLU A 130 11.99 -25.66 3.62
N GLY A 131 10.92 -24.91 3.34
CA GLY A 131 9.58 -25.17 3.87
C GLY A 131 9.09 -24.09 4.84
N VAL A 132 7.99 -24.34 5.55
CA VAL A 132 7.33 -23.35 6.42
C VAL A 132 7.74 -23.57 7.90
N PRO A 133 8.52 -22.66 8.52
CA PRO A 133 8.85 -22.77 9.94
C PRO A 133 7.62 -22.60 10.83
N GLU A 134 7.52 -23.32 11.94
CA GLU A 134 6.37 -23.27 12.86
C GLU A 134 6.15 -21.90 13.52
N SER A 135 7.23 -21.16 13.79
CA SER A 135 7.18 -19.81 14.35
C SER A 135 6.98 -18.72 13.30
N SER A 136 6.81 -19.08 12.03
CA SER A 136 6.64 -18.13 10.93
C SER A 136 5.22 -17.61 10.80
N ARG A 137 5.06 -16.46 10.13
CA ARG A 137 3.75 -15.88 9.82
C ARG A 137 2.87 -16.86 9.03
N ALA A 138 3.45 -17.64 8.12
CA ALA A 138 2.71 -18.60 7.31
C ALA A 138 2.18 -19.82 8.10
N ALA A 139 2.69 -20.06 9.32
CA ALA A 139 2.20 -21.10 10.23
C ALA A 139 1.10 -20.58 11.19
N MET A 140 0.89 -19.27 11.27
CA MET A 140 -0.11 -18.69 12.17
C MET A 140 -1.55 -18.94 11.70
N LYS A 141 -2.47 -19.13 12.66
CA LYS A 141 -3.91 -19.21 12.38
C LYS A 141 -4.39 -17.93 11.67
N GLY A 142 -5.12 -18.09 10.57
CA GLY A 142 -5.61 -16.98 9.73
C GLY A 142 -4.68 -16.60 8.57
N TYR A 143 -3.51 -17.24 8.42
CA TYR A 143 -2.53 -16.98 7.36
C TYR A 143 -2.40 -18.13 6.35
N SER A 144 -3.42 -18.98 6.20
CA SER A 144 -3.41 -20.08 5.22
C SER A 144 -3.15 -19.59 3.79
N TRP A 145 -3.68 -18.43 3.43
CA TRP A 145 -3.43 -17.76 2.15
C TRP A 145 -1.93 -17.54 1.86
N LEU A 146 -1.11 -17.28 2.88
CA LEU A 146 0.34 -17.09 2.72
C LEU A 146 1.01 -18.43 2.45
N LYS A 147 0.57 -19.49 3.13
CA LYS A 147 1.04 -20.87 2.88
C LYS A 147 0.64 -21.35 1.47
N GLU A 148 -0.58 -21.05 1.04
CA GLU A 148 -1.06 -21.35 -0.31
C GLU A 148 -0.24 -20.59 -1.37
N ARG A 149 0.03 -19.30 -1.14
CA ARG A 149 0.92 -18.50 -2.00
C ARG A 149 2.30 -19.15 -2.10
N LEU A 150 2.91 -19.58 -0.99
CA LEU A 150 4.22 -20.26 -1.00
C LEU A 150 4.21 -21.56 -1.83
N CYS A 151 3.13 -22.33 -1.76
CA CYS A 151 2.99 -23.59 -2.48
C CYS A 151 2.62 -23.44 -3.97
N SER A 152 2.15 -22.24 -4.37
CA SER A 152 1.81 -21.94 -5.77
C SER A 152 3.04 -21.94 -6.69
N ASP A 153 2.83 -22.09 -8.00
CA ASP A 153 3.91 -22.05 -8.97
C ASP A 153 4.62 -20.70 -9.00
N GLU A 154 3.89 -19.60 -8.81
CA GLU A 154 4.48 -18.26 -8.70
C GLU A 154 5.29 -18.12 -7.41
N GLY A 155 4.79 -18.63 -6.29
CA GLY A 155 5.55 -18.66 -5.02
C GLY A 155 6.86 -19.42 -5.14
N LYS A 156 6.85 -20.60 -5.79
CA LYS A 156 8.06 -21.38 -6.06
C LYS A 156 9.06 -20.62 -6.93
N LYS A 157 8.59 -19.93 -7.98
CA LYS A 157 9.44 -19.06 -8.82
C LYS A 157 10.06 -17.92 -8.00
N GLN A 158 9.28 -17.29 -7.12
CA GLN A 158 9.78 -16.24 -6.21
C GLN A 158 10.86 -16.78 -5.26
N LEU A 159 10.67 -17.97 -4.69
CA LEU A 159 11.66 -18.62 -3.82
C LEU A 159 12.97 -18.93 -4.58
N SER A 160 12.89 -19.39 -5.83
CA SER A 160 14.09 -19.58 -6.66
C SER A 160 14.87 -18.27 -6.86
N LYS A 161 14.18 -17.17 -7.18
CA LYS A 161 14.79 -15.83 -7.29
C LYS A 161 15.40 -15.34 -5.98
N ILE A 162 14.81 -15.69 -4.84
CA ILE A 162 15.37 -15.35 -3.52
C ILE A 162 16.70 -16.07 -3.28
N LYS A 163 16.84 -17.32 -3.72
CA LYS A 163 18.12 -18.04 -3.63
C LYS A 163 19.23 -17.32 -4.41
N GLU A 164 18.91 -16.76 -5.57
CA GLU A 164 19.84 -15.91 -6.33
C GLU A 164 20.14 -14.58 -5.62
N LEU A 165 19.13 -13.96 -5.02
CA LEU A 165 19.29 -12.73 -4.23
C LEU A 165 20.23 -12.92 -3.04
N HIS A 166 20.25 -14.10 -2.42
CA HIS A 166 21.20 -14.42 -1.34
C HIS A 166 22.66 -14.32 -1.81
N LEU A 167 22.96 -14.81 -3.02
CA LEU A 167 24.32 -14.73 -3.58
C LEU A 167 24.76 -13.26 -3.76
N LEU A 168 23.82 -12.37 -4.10
CA LEU A 168 24.09 -10.94 -4.19
C LEU A 168 24.29 -10.32 -2.80
N ALA A 169 23.46 -10.69 -1.82
CA ALA A 169 23.56 -10.20 -0.45
C ALA A 169 24.92 -10.60 0.19
N ASP A 170 25.37 -11.84 -0.03
CA ASP A 170 26.67 -12.33 0.42
C ASP A 170 27.82 -11.52 -0.15
N ARG A 171 27.78 -11.21 -1.46
CA ARG A 171 28.79 -10.35 -2.12
C ARG A 171 28.82 -8.92 -1.57
N LEU A 172 27.70 -8.43 -1.06
CA LEU A 172 27.55 -7.08 -0.49
C LEU A 172 27.75 -7.07 1.03
N ASN A 173 28.11 -8.20 1.65
CA ASN A 173 28.26 -8.36 3.10
C ASN A 173 27.02 -7.89 3.89
N CYS A 174 25.82 -8.20 3.40
CA CYS A 174 24.57 -7.89 4.08
C CYS A 174 23.61 -9.08 4.06
N THR A 175 22.56 -9.02 4.88
CA THR A 175 21.50 -10.02 4.85
C THR A 175 20.55 -9.77 3.67
N PRO A 176 19.87 -10.80 3.15
CA PRO A 176 18.83 -10.64 2.11
C PRO A 176 17.74 -9.63 2.51
N ALA A 177 17.41 -9.59 3.80
CA ALA A 177 16.46 -8.63 4.35
C ALA A 177 16.99 -7.18 4.32
N GLN A 178 18.26 -6.96 4.67
CA GLN A 178 18.90 -5.65 4.56
C GLN A 178 18.99 -5.21 3.10
N LEU A 179 19.34 -6.11 2.19
CA LEU A 179 19.39 -5.82 0.76
C LEU A 179 18.01 -5.41 0.22
N ALA A 180 16.97 -6.17 0.57
CA ALA A 180 15.59 -5.89 0.15
C ALA A 180 15.08 -4.54 0.67
N ILE A 181 15.35 -4.21 1.94
CA ILE A 181 14.91 -2.94 2.56
C ILE A 181 15.77 -1.76 2.09
N GLY A 182 17.08 -1.97 1.91
CA GLY A 182 18.02 -0.94 1.49
C GLY A 182 17.94 -0.57 0.01
N THR A 183 17.07 -1.25 -0.77
CA THR A 183 16.82 -0.88 -2.15
C THR A 183 16.01 0.42 -2.18
N PRO A 184 16.54 1.51 -2.77
CA PRO A 184 15.84 2.78 -2.81
C PRO A 184 14.56 2.68 -3.64
N VAL A 185 13.57 3.49 -3.23
CA VAL A 185 12.33 3.79 -3.97
C VAL A 185 12.58 4.96 -4.90
#